data_AF-A0A9E4GQK1-F1
#
_entry.id   AF-A0A9E4GQK1-F1
#
_cell.length_a   1.000
_cell.length_b   1.000
_cell.length_c   1.000
_cell.angle_alpha   90.00
_cell.angle_beta   90.00
_cell.angle_gamma   90.00
#
_symmetry.space_group_name_H-M   'P 1'
#
loop_
_entity.id
_entity.type
_entity.pdbx_description
1 polymer ?
#
loop_
_entity_poly.entity_id
_entity_poly.type
_entity_poly.pdbx_seq_one_letter_code
_entity_poly.pdbx_strand_id
1 'polypeptide(L)'
;MSSLTIKRVIVWVVSTILGLLGALLIITVGFAILPSLFLPPIITPVNSEAISISRYGTIYFLTTALPLALLVMVWLDHFLDSRILPD
;
A
#
# COMPACT_ATOMS: atom_id res chain seq x y z
N MET A 1 -13.66 20.95 15.59
CA MET A 1 -12.76 20.86 14.40
C MET A 1 -13.54 21.31 13.18
N SER A 2 -12.93 22.02 12.25
CA SER A 2 -13.63 22.37 10.99
C SER A 2 -13.83 21.13 10.13
N SER A 3 -14.81 21.16 9.23
CA SER A 3 -15.06 20.07 8.26
C SER A 3 -13.79 19.74 7.47
N LEU A 4 -13.00 20.76 7.10
CA LEU A 4 -11.73 20.58 6.41
C LEU A 4 -10.69 19.83 7.26
N THR A 5 -10.55 20.18 8.53
CA THR A 5 -9.62 19.45 9.43
C THR A 5 -10.03 17.99 9.58
N ILE A 6 -11.33 17.71 9.68
CA ILE A 6 -11.83 16.32 9.78
C ILE A 6 -11.49 15.53 8.52
N LYS A 7 -11.74 16.09 7.33
CA LYS A 7 -11.38 15.46 6.05
C LYS A 7 -9.89 15.13 5.99
N ARG A 8 -9.03 16.06 6.38
CA ARG A 8 -7.56 15.86 6.38
C ARG A 8 -7.15 14.70 7.28
N VAL A 9 -7.70 14.64 8.49
CA VAL A 9 -7.42 13.55 9.43
C VAL A 9 -7.88 12.21 8.86
N ILE A 10 -9.09 12.15 8.28
CA ILE A 10 -9.60 10.94 7.64
C ILE A 10 -8.67 10.48 6.53
N VAL A 11 -8.29 11.38 5.62
CA VAL A 11 -7.41 11.04 4.49
C VAL A 11 -6.07 10.48 4.99
N TRP A 12 -5.45 11.11 5.98
CA TRP A 12 -4.19 10.63 6.58
C TRP A 12 -4.32 9.24 7.22
N VAL A 13 -5.36 9.04 8.04
CA VAL A 13 -5.56 7.78 8.76
C VAL A 13 -5.88 6.65 7.78
N VAL A 14 -6.82 6.87 6.87
CA VAL A 14 -7.28 5.86 5.91
C VAL A 14 -6.15 5.50 4.94
N SER A 15 -5.42 6.49 4.41
CA SER A 15 -4.31 6.23 3.50
C SER A 15 -3.19 5.42 4.16
N THR A 16 -2.85 5.74 5.41
CA THR A 16 -1.84 5.01 6.19
C THR A 16 -2.26 3.56 6.41
N ILE A 17 -3.50 3.33 6.85
CA ILE A 17 -4.03 1.97 7.07
C ILE A 17 -4.02 1.18 5.76
N LEU A 18 -4.53 1.77 4.67
CA LEU A 18 -4.57 1.09 3.37
C LEU A 18 -3.18 0.82 2.79
N GLY A 19 -2.21 1.71 2.98
CA GLY A 19 -0.83 1.49 2.58
C GLY A 19 -0.17 0.33 3.34
N LEU A 20 -0.38 0.26 4.66
CA LEU A 20 0.12 -0.85 5.50
C LEU A 20 -0.54 -2.17 5.14
N LEU A 21 -1.87 -2.19 4.97
CA LEU A 21 -2.62 -3.39 4.57
C LEU A 21 -2.26 -3.83 3.16
N GLY A 22 -2.09 -2.89 2.23
CA GLY A 22 -1.66 -3.14 0.86
C GLY A 22 -0.27 -3.78 0.81
N ALA A 23 0.70 -3.21 1.52
CA ALA A 23 2.04 -3.81 1.63
C ALA A 23 1.99 -5.20 2.27
N LEU A 24 1.23 -5.37 3.36
CA LEU A 24 1.05 -6.66 4.01
C LEU A 24 0.53 -7.70 3.03
N LEU A 25 -0.51 -7.36 2.27
CA LEU A 25 -1.13 -8.26 1.31
C LEU A 25 -0.20 -8.59 0.14
N ILE A 26 0.53 -7.61 -0.38
CA ILE A 26 1.53 -7.83 -1.45
C ILE A 26 2.62 -8.80 -0.99
N ILE A 27 3.15 -8.61 0.22
CA ILE A 27 4.31 -9.38 0.71
C ILE A 27 3.89 -10.79 1.15
N THR A 28 2.78 -10.91 1.88
CA THR A 28 2.35 -12.19 2.46
C THR A 28 1.53 -13.05 1.50
N VAL A 29 0.95 -12.45 0.46
CA VAL A 29 0.10 -13.16 -0.50
C VAL A 29 0.51 -12.86 -1.94
N GLY A 30 0.72 -11.59 -2.26
CA GLY A 30 0.96 -11.15 -3.63
C GLY A 30 2.20 -11.75 -4.28
N PHE A 31 3.32 -11.88 -3.57
CA PHE A 31 4.55 -12.50 -4.10
C PHE A 31 4.37 -13.97 -4.52
N ALA A 32 3.43 -14.69 -3.90
CA ALA A 32 3.13 -16.07 -4.28
C ALA A 32 2.17 -16.14 -5.49
N ILE A 33 1.21 -15.21 -5.57
CA ILE A 33 0.08 -15.32 -6.49
C ILE A 33 0.26 -14.48 -7.76
N LEU A 34 0.76 -13.24 -7.67
CA LEU A 34 0.87 -12.38 -8.86
C LEU A 34 1.71 -13.00 -9.99
N PRO A 35 2.85 -13.65 -9.72
CA PRO A 35 3.64 -14.28 -10.77
C PRO A 35 2.87 -15.35 -11.55
N SER A 36 1.99 -16.13 -10.90
CA SER A 36 1.20 -17.15 -11.59
C SER A 36 0.01 -16.58 -12.37
N LEU A 37 -0.48 -15.40 -11.99
CA LEU A 37 -1.57 -14.71 -12.71
C LEU A 37 -1.09 -13.93 -13.94
N PHE A 38 0.10 -13.32 -13.87
CA PHE A 38 0.55 -12.35 -14.86
C PHE A 38 1.77 -12.80 -15.69
N LEU A 39 2.51 -13.82 -15.24
CA LEU A 39 3.67 -14.32 -15.96
C LEU A 39 3.37 -15.69 -16.56
N PRO A 40 3.71 -15.95 -17.84
CA PRO A 40 3.64 -17.28 -18.40
C PRO A 40 4.47 -18.30 -17.60
N PRO A 41 4.05 -19.58 -17.54
CA PRO A 41 4.68 -20.60 -16.68
C PRO A 41 6.19 -20.75 -16.84
N ILE A 42 6.73 -20.42 -18.02
CA ILE A 42 8.17 -20.56 -18.32
C ILE A 42 9.03 -19.50 -17.62
N ILE A 43 8.43 -18.40 -17.15
CA ILE A 43 9.11 -17.31 -16.43
C ILE A 43 8.54 -17.10 -15.02
N THR A 44 7.53 -17.88 -14.61
CA THR A 44 7.07 -17.88 -13.22
C THR A 44 8.20 -18.37 -12.33
N PRO A 45 8.68 -17.59 -11.35
CA PRO A 45 9.74 -18.02 -10.46
C PRO A 45 9.31 -19.27 -9.70
N VAL A 46 10.16 -20.31 -9.73
CA VAL A 46 9.89 -21.59 -9.05
C VAL A 46 9.71 -21.41 -7.54
N ASN A 47 10.26 -20.32 -6.98
CA ASN A 47 10.22 -19.99 -5.55
C ASN A 47 9.38 -18.73 -5.25
N SER A 48 8.28 -18.51 -5.99
CA SER A 48 7.28 -17.50 -5.63
C SER A 48 6.54 -17.94 -4.37
N GLU A 49 7.13 -17.67 -3.21
CA GLU A 49 6.57 -18.01 -1.90
C GLU A 49 6.05 -16.77 -1.17
N ALA A 50 5.03 -16.98 -0.34
CA ALA A 50 4.59 -16.01 0.65
C ALA A 50 5.72 -15.77 1.66
N ILE A 51 6.02 -14.50 1.96
CA ILE A 51 7.09 -14.15 2.90
C ILE A 51 6.47 -13.48 4.12
N SER A 52 6.88 -13.90 5.33
CA SER A 52 6.51 -13.21 6.57
C SER A 52 7.22 -11.86 6.67
N ILE A 53 6.62 -10.89 7.37
CA ILE A 53 7.27 -9.58 7.60
C ILE A 53 8.62 -9.76 8.31
N SER A 54 8.74 -10.72 9.21
CA SER A 54 10.01 -11.02 9.91
C SER A 54 11.13 -11.43 8.96
N ARG A 55 10.81 -12.18 7.91
CA ARG A 55 11.77 -12.60 6.88
C ARG A 55 12.01 -11.49 5.84
N TYR A 56 10.96 -10.72 5.52
CA TYR A 56 11.05 -9.58 4.59
C TYR A 56 11.86 -8.41 5.16
N GLY A 57 11.76 -8.19 6.48
CA GLY A 57 12.42 -7.11 7.22
C GLY A 57 11.51 -5.89 7.41
N THR A 58 11.48 -5.34 8.63
CA THR A 58 10.61 -4.21 8.99
C THR A 58 10.90 -2.95 8.19
N ILE A 59 12.17 -2.62 7.95
CA ILE A 59 12.54 -1.44 7.16
C ILE A 59 12.00 -1.58 5.74
N TYR A 60 12.22 -2.73 5.10
CA TYR A 60 11.71 -3.01 3.75
C TYR A 60 10.19 -2.95 3.68
N PHE A 61 9.51 -3.48 4.71
CA PHE A 61 8.06 -3.39 4.82
C PHE A 61 7.59 -1.94 4.86
N LEU A 62 8.19 -1.11 5.70
CA LEU A 62 7.84 0.31 5.82
C LEU A 62 8.14 1.10 4.54
N THR A 63 9.27 0.82 3.87
CA THR A 63 9.59 1.45 2.59
C THR A 63 8.67 1.01 1.45
N THR A 64 7.97 -0.11 1.60
CA THR A 64 6.92 -0.55 0.66
C THR A 64 5.57 0.07 1.01
N ALA A 65 5.21 0.10 2.29
CA ALA A 65 3.94 0.62 2.77
C ALA A 65 3.83 2.14 2.61
N LEU A 66 4.91 2.90 2.84
CA LEU A 66 4.86 4.37 2.84
C LEU A 66 4.52 4.93 1.45
N PRO A 67 5.17 4.53 0.33
CA PRO A 67 4.76 4.97 -0.99
C PRO A 67 3.33 4.59 -1.35
N LEU A 68 2.86 3.41 -0.94
CA LEU A 68 1.46 2.99 -1.16
C LEU A 68 0.48 3.86 -0.37
N ALA A 69 0.80 4.18 0.89
CA ALA A 69 0.00 5.10 1.69
C ALA A 69 -0.07 6.49 1.03
N LEU A 70 1.06 7.03 0.59
CA LEU A 70 1.10 8.33 -0.09
C LEU A 70 0.34 8.31 -1.42
N LEU A 71 0.43 7.22 -2.19
CA LEU A 71 -0.38 7.03 -3.40
C LEU A 71 -1.86 7.12 -3.05
N VAL A 72 -2.35 6.31 -2.11
CA VAL A 72 -3.76 6.33 -1.69
C VAL A 72 -4.16 7.71 -1.16
N MET A 73 -3.27 8.40 -0.45
CA MET A 73 -3.50 9.76 0.04
C MET A 73 -3.81 10.72 -1.11
N VAL A 74 -3.04 10.68 -2.21
CA VAL A 74 -3.27 11.53 -3.39
C VAL A 74 -4.67 11.31 -3.96
N TRP A 75 -5.07 10.04 -4.12
CA TRP A 75 -6.41 9.70 -4.63
C TRP A 75 -7.52 10.17 -3.68
N LEU A 76 -7.36 9.96 -2.38
CA LEU A 76 -8.36 10.38 -1.39
C LEU A 76 -8.43 11.90 -1.24
N ASP A 77 -7.31 12.60 -1.33
CA ASP A 77 -7.26 14.07 -1.30
C ASP A 77 -8.04 14.66 -2.47
N HIS A 78 -7.85 14.09 -3.67
CA HIS A 78 -8.60 14.48 -4.86
C HIS A 78 -10.11 14.31 -4.71
N PHE A 79 -10.57 13.16 -4.21
CA PHE A 79 -12.02 12.89 -4.10
C PHE A 79 -12.70 13.57 -2.91
N LEU A 80 -11.99 13.80 -1.81
CA LEU A 80 -12.56 14.38 -0.59
C LEU A 80 -12.35 15.90 -0.49
N ASP A 81 -11.59 16.50 -1.41
CA ASP A 81 -11.18 17.92 -1.37
C ASP A 81 -10.63 18.26 0.02
N SER A 82 -9.65 17.47 0.46
CA SER A 82 -9.05 17.66 1.79
C SER A 82 -7.94 18.72 1.79
N ARG A 83 -7.48 19.13 0.60
CA ARG A 83 -6.45 20.15 0.38
C ARG A 83 -5.21 19.87 1.23
N ILE A 84 -4.76 18.62 1.21
CA ILE A 84 -3.50 18.22 1.83
C ILE A 84 -2.36 18.60 0.88
N LEU A 85 -2.52 18.29 -0.40
CA LEU A 85 -1.63 18.75 -1.44
C LEU A 85 -1.99 20.20 -1.82
N PRO A 86 -1.01 21.00 -2.27
CA PRO A 86 -1.30 22.31 -2.84
C PRO A 86 -2.10 22.17 -4.14
N ASP A 87 -2.99 23.14 -4.38
CA ASP A 87 -3.81 23.24 -5.59
C ASP A 87 -2.97 23.58 -6.84
#